data_AF-A0A3C1PSM9-F1
#
_entry.id   AF-A0A3C1PSM9-F1
#
_cell.length_a   1.000
_cell.length_b   1.000
_cell.length_c   1.000
_cell.angle_alpha   90.00
_cell.angle_beta   90.00
_cell.angle_gamma   90.00
#
_symmetry.space_group_name_H-M   'P 1'
#
loop_
_entity.id
_entity.type
_entity.pdbx_description
1 polymer ?
#
loop_
_entity_poly.entity_id
_entity_poly.type
_entity_poly.pdbx_seq_one_letter_code
_entity_poly.pdbx_strand_id
1 'polypeptide(L)' 'EKSEEDAIIQHVINYPAALERPFVVSDKGTRLCRPIQAIFEIVGAKPKSPWQTEKGVPVL' A
#
# COMPACT_ATOMS: atom_id res chain seq x y z
N GLU A 1 4.39 24.61 -18.72
CA GLU A 1 4.07 24.93 -17.31
C GLU A 1 4.06 23.64 -16.50
N LYS A 2 4.26 23.70 -15.19
CA LYS A 2 4.27 22.53 -14.31
C LYS A 2 2.82 22.11 -14.01
N SER A 3 2.50 20.81 -14.08
CA SER A 3 1.13 20.33 -13.88
C SER A 3 0.72 20.35 -12.41
N GLU A 4 -0.58 20.25 -12.12
CA GLU A 4 -1.08 20.05 -10.75
C GLU A 4 -0.56 18.73 -10.15
N GLU A 5 -0.46 17.67 -10.96
CA GLU A 5 0.11 16.38 -10.55
C GLU A 5 1.57 16.53 -10.11
N ASP A 6 2.37 17.29 -10.86
CA ASP A 6 3.76 17.59 -10.50
C ASP A 6 3.84 18.37 -9.18
N ALA A 7 2.88 19.26 -8.91
CA ALA A 7 2.83 19.99 -7.65
C ALA A 7 2.52 19.05 -6.47
N ILE A 8 1.58 18.11 -6.64
CA ILE A 8 1.24 17.09 -5.63
C ILE A 8 2.45 16.19 -5.34
N ILE A 9 3.12 15.68 -6.39
CA ILE A 9 4.29 14.82 -6.23
C ILE A 9 5.40 15.56 -5.46
N GLN A 10 5.63 16.82 -5.79
CA GLN A 10 6.64 17.63 -5.10
C GLN A 10 6.27 17.92 -3.64
N HIS A 11 4.99 18.11 -3.35
CA HIS A 11 4.53 18.22 -1.98
C HIS A 11 4.81 16.95 -1.18
N VAL A 12 4.52 15.76 -1.74
CA VAL A 12 4.83 14.47 -1.10
C VAL A 12 6.32 14.28 -0.88
N ILE A 13 7.17 14.67 -1.85
CA ILE A 13 8.63 14.60 -1.72
C ILE A 13 9.13 15.48 -0.56
N ASN A 14 8.60 16.71 -0.47
CA ASN A 14 8.97 17.66 0.58
C ASN A 14 8.38 17.30 1.95
N TYR A 15 7.22 16.65 1.97
CA TYR A 15 6.49 16.26 3.18
C TYR A 15 6.03 14.79 3.10
N PRO A 16 6.94 13.82 3.31
CA PRO A 16 6.63 12.39 3.11
C PRO A 16 5.47 11.85 3.94
N ALA A 17 5.17 12.48 5.09
CA ALA A 17 4.04 12.13 5.93
C ALA A 17 2.67 12.35 5.26
N ALA A 18 2.61 13.16 4.20
CA ALA A 18 1.39 13.37 3.41
C ALA A 18 0.99 12.14 2.57
N LEU A 19 1.92 11.19 2.36
CA LEU A 19 1.66 9.99 1.59
C LEU A 19 0.97 8.91 2.45
N GLU A 20 -0.15 8.40 1.95
CA GLU A 20 -0.84 7.24 2.55
C GLU A 20 0.05 5.99 2.59
N ARG A 21 -0.18 5.11 3.57
CA ARG A 21 0.69 3.95 3.84
C ARG A 21 -0.07 2.69 4.27
N PRO A 22 0.47 1.48 4.00
CA PRO A 22 1.74 1.20 3.32
C PRO A 22 1.60 1.02 1.80
N PHE A 23 2.58 1.54 1.04
CA PHE A 23 2.85 1.05 -0.31
C PHE A 23 3.72 -0.19 -0.24
N VAL A 24 3.34 -1.25 -0.96
CA VAL A 24 4.07 -2.51 -1.05
C VAL A 24 4.47 -2.74 -2.50
N VAL A 25 5.73 -3.12 -2.72
CA VAL A 25 6.30 -3.47 -4.02
C VAL A 25 6.65 -4.95 -4.01
N SER A 26 6.37 -5.64 -5.12
CA SER A 26 6.66 -7.06 -5.35
C SER A 26 6.97 -7.31 -6.83
N ASP A 27 7.40 -8.52 -7.17
CA ASP A 27 7.64 -8.92 -8.56
C ASP A 27 6.40 -8.84 -9.46
N LYS A 28 5.19 -8.85 -8.89
CA LYS A 28 3.93 -8.73 -9.66
C LYS A 28 3.38 -7.30 -9.72
N GLY A 29 4.03 -6.34 -9.06
CA GLY A 29 3.66 -4.91 -9.10
C GLY A 29 3.60 -4.23 -7.73
N THR A 30 2.96 -3.07 -7.71
CA THR A 30 2.91 -2.13 -6.56
C THR A 30 1.48 -1.75 -6.21
N ARG A 31 1.17 -1.64 -4.91
CA ARG A 31 -0.14 -1.21 -4.38
C ARG A 31 -0.03 -0.41 -3.08
N LEU A 32 -0.97 0.50 -2.87
CA LEU A 32 -1.32 1.02 -1.55
C LEU A 32 -2.20 -0.02 -0.84
N CYS A 33 -1.65 -0.75 0.13
CA CYS A 33 -2.34 -1.85 0.80
C CYS A 33 -3.25 -1.35 1.94
N ARG A 34 -4.21 -0.50 1.59
CA ARG A 34 -5.23 0.05 2.49
C ARG A 34 -6.61 -0.13 1.82
N PRO A 35 -7.37 -1.19 2.16
CA PRO A 35 -7.15 -2.14 3.24
C PRO A 35 -6.09 -3.22 2.90
N ILE A 36 -5.64 -3.95 3.92
CA ILE A 36 -4.49 -4.89 3.82
C ILE A 36 -4.69 -5.99 2.77
N GLN A 37 -5.94 -6.37 2.46
CA GLN A 37 -6.30 -7.39 1.47
C GLN A 37 -5.81 -7.05 0.05
N ALA A 38 -5.59 -5.77 -0.27
CA ALA A 38 -5.06 -5.37 -1.57
C ALA A 38 -3.65 -5.94 -1.85
N ILE A 39 -2.93 -6.41 -0.81
CA ILE A 39 -1.66 -7.12 -0.99
C ILE A 39 -1.81 -8.39 -1.85
N PHE A 40 -2.97 -9.05 -1.81
CA PHE A 40 -3.22 -10.29 -2.54
C PHE A 40 -3.26 -10.13 -4.06
N GLU A 41 -3.40 -8.91 -4.56
CA GLU A 41 -3.28 -8.64 -6.00
C GLU A 41 -1.84 -8.77 -6.48
N ILE A 42 -0.86 -8.53 -5.60
CA ILE A 42 0.55 -8.40 -5.97
C ILE A 42 1.45 -9.48 -5.37
N VAL A 43 1.02 -10.24 -4.36
CA VAL A 43 1.82 -11.35 -3.82
C VAL A 43 1.38 -12.72 -4.36
N GLY A 44 2.34 -13.60 -4.64
CA GLY A 44 2.06 -14.96 -5.10
C GLY A 44 1.74 -15.96 -3.99
N ALA A 45 2.41 -15.83 -2.84
CA ALA A 45 2.20 -16.70 -1.70
C ALA A 45 1.19 -16.07 -0.74
N LYS A 46 0.21 -16.86 -0.28
CA LYS A 46 -0.66 -16.48 0.83
C LYS A 46 -0.08 -17.03 2.14
N PRO A 47 -0.14 -16.26 3.25
CA PRO A 47 0.29 -16.75 4.55
C PRO A 47 -0.56 -17.94 5.01
N LYS A 48 -0.03 -18.77 5.91
CA LYS A 48 -0.78 -19.87 6.53
C LYS A 48 -1.92 -19.29 7.38
N SER A 49 -3.08 -19.96 7.34
CA SER A 49 -4.24 -19.65 8.18
C SER A 49 -4.01 -20.10 9.64
N PRO A 50 -4.59 -19.42 10.65
CA PRO A 50 -5.38 -18.19 10.54
C PRO A 50 -4.49 -16.96 10.38
N TRP A 51 -4.89 -16.07 9.45
CA TRP A 51 -4.26 -14.77 9.29
C TRP A 51 -5.19 -13.66 9.78
N GLN A 52 -4.76 -12.95 10.82
CA GLN A 52 -5.56 -11.96 11.53
C GLN A 52 -4.78 -10.65 11.66
N THR A 53 -5.51 -9.54 11.76
CA THR A 53 -4.94 -8.24 12.16
C THR A 53 -4.54 -8.26 13.64
N GLU A 54 -3.86 -7.21 14.09
CA GLU A 54 -3.53 -7.00 15.50
C GLU A 54 -4.78 -6.89 16.41
N LYS A 55 -5.97 -6.70 15.82
CA LYS A 55 -7.26 -6.67 16.52
C LYS A 55 -8.01 -8.00 16.46
N GLY A 56 -7.39 -9.07 15.95
CA GLY A 56 -8.02 -10.39 15.81
C GLY A 56 -9.02 -10.48 14.64
N VAL A 57 -9.06 -9.49 13.74
CA VAL A 57 -9.96 -9.51 12.58
C VAL A 57 -9.37 -10.43 11.52
N PRO A 58 -10.10 -11.46 11.04
CA PRO A 58 -9.65 -12.29 9.93
C PRO A 58 -9.41 -11.45 8.68
N VAL A 59 -8.26 -11.65 8.05
CA VAL A 59 -7.90 -10.96 6.81
C VAL A 59 -8.21 -11.82 5.58
N LEU A 60 -8.17 -13.15 5.78
CA LEU A 60 -8.62 -14.19 4.85
C LEU A 60 -9.82 -14.94 5.45
#